data_AF-A0A971ZPJ6-F1
#
_entry.id   AF-A0A971ZPJ6-F1
#
_cell.length_a   1.000
_cell.length_b   1.000
_cell.length_c   1.000
_cell.angle_alpha   90.00
_cell.angle_beta   90.00
_cell.angle_gamma   90.00
#
_symmetry.space_group_name_H-M   'P 1'
#
loop_
_entity.id
_entity.type
_entity.pdbx_description
1 polymer ?
#
loop_
_entity_poly.entity_id
_entity_poly.type
_entity_poly.pdbx_seq_one_letter_code
_entity_poly.pdbx_strand_id
1 'polypeptide(L)'
;DLVGRKLGQRKGANVMNMAGLIQKGIAKAKAVPELAKTVAYLEEASNALIDLTMFFAGAGKSGDFLAPIYNACKFLEIMGDVCVGYFLVDAACIANEKLNAMYEEKGLTTIGKQKGFQREDQEAAFYAGKIASAKFFANENLTTVKARCQAIKDGDKSALELVDLGFTI
;
A
#
# COMPACT_ATOMS: atom_id res chain seq x y z
N ASP A 1 19.06 7.09 3.63
CA ASP A 1 18.28 8.25 4.11
C ASP A 1 17.02 7.85 4.88
N LEU A 2 16.06 7.16 4.25
CA LEU A 2 14.78 6.79 4.88
C LEU A 2 14.95 6.06 6.23
N VAL A 3 15.61 4.90 6.23
CA VAL A 3 15.77 4.05 7.42
C VAL A 3 16.65 4.73 8.48
N GLY A 4 17.88 5.08 8.13
CA GLY A 4 18.88 5.59 9.09
C GLY A 4 18.65 7.03 9.57
N ARG A 5 17.75 7.80 8.95
CA ARG A 5 17.48 9.20 9.34
C ARG A 5 16.00 9.50 9.54
N LYS A 6 15.13 9.21 8.57
CA LYS A 6 13.74 9.69 8.57
C LYS A 6 12.82 8.96 9.54
N LEU A 7 12.97 7.65 9.71
CA LEU A 7 12.10 6.87 10.62
C LEU A 7 12.22 7.34 12.08
N GLY A 8 13.43 7.70 12.52
CA GLY A 8 13.69 8.21 13.88
C GLY A 8 13.36 9.69 14.09
N GLN A 9 13.10 10.46 13.02
CA GLN A 9 12.86 11.91 13.14
C GLN A 9 11.65 12.20 14.03
N ARG A 10 11.78 13.24 14.86
CA ARG A 10 10.75 13.65 15.83
C ARG A 10 10.25 12.46 16.68
N LYS A 11 11.16 11.57 17.08
CA LYS A 11 10.87 10.37 17.87
C LYS A 11 9.82 9.46 17.20
N GLY A 12 9.85 9.36 15.86
CA GLY A 12 8.92 8.54 15.09
C GLY A 12 7.54 9.17 14.83
N ALA A 13 7.28 10.40 15.31
CA ALA A 13 5.98 11.04 15.17
C ALA A 13 5.52 11.16 13.71
N ASN A 14 6.44 11.38 12.76
CA ASN A 14 6.10 11.48 11.34
C ASN A 14 5.55 10.16 10.78
N VAL A 15 6.14 9.02 11.16
CA VAL A 15 5.68 7.69 10.73
C VAL A 15 4.32 7.37 11.36
N MET A 16 4.14 7.67 12.64
CA MET A 16 2.86 7.47 13.33
C MET A 16 1.73 8.32 12.74
N ASN A 17 2.03 9.56 12.34
CA ASN A 17 1.07 10.42 11.66
C ASN A 17 0.67 9.87 10.29
N MET A 18 1.63 9.36 9.51
CA MET A 18 1.36 8.71 8.23
C MET A 18 0.49 7.45 8.41
N ALA A 19 0.84 6.59 9.36
CA ALA A 19 0.03 5.41 9.70
C ALA A 19 -1.40 5.81 10.08
N GLY A 20 -1.56 6.84 10.92
CA GLY A 20 -2.87 7.37 11.29
C GLY A 20 -3.67 7.93 10.10
N LEU A 21 -3.02 8.58 9.13
CA LEU A 21 -3.66 9.06 7.90
C LEU A 21 -4.21 7.88 7.07
N ILE A 22 -3.38 6.86 6.85
CA ILE A 22 -3.76 5.67 6.06
C ILE A 22 -4.91 4.93 6.75
N GLN A 23 -4.84 4.71 8.06
CA GLN A 23 -5.89 4.02 8.83
C GLN A 23 -7.22 4.78 8.81
N LYS A 24 -7.19 6.11 8.88
CA LYS A 24 -8.40 6.93 8.68
C LYS A 24 -8.98 6.77 7.27
N GLY A 25 -8.12 6.70 6.25
CA GLY A 25 -8.54 6.43 4.87
C GLY A 25 -9.19 5.06 4.71
N ILE A 26 -8.55 4.01 5.24
CA ILE A 26 -9.09 2.65 5.28
C ILE A 26 -10.48 2.63 5.93
N ALA A 27 -10.63 3.27 7.09
CA ALA A 27 -11.91 3.32 7.80
C ALA A 27 -13.03 3.95 6.96
N LYS A 28 -12.74 5.03 6.22
CA LYS A 28 -13.69 5.62 5.27
C LYS A 28 -13.99 4.68 4.10
N ALA A 29 -12.96 4.07 3.52
CA ALA A 29 -13.09 3.23 2.35
C ALA A 29 -13.86 1.93 2.62
N LYS A 30 -13.86 1.43 3.86
CA LYS A 30 -14.70 0.30 4.30
C LYS A 30 -16.21 0.57 4.14
N ALA A 31 -16.64 1.82 4.07
CA ALA A 31 -18.03 2.18 3.80
C ALA A 31 -18.43 2.06 2.31
N VAL A 32 -17.48 1.71 1.42
CA VAL A 32 -17.72 1.53 -0.02
C VAL A 32 -17.70 0.04 -0.36
N PRO A 33 -18.85 -0.63 -0.50
CA PRO A 33 -18.90 -2.08 -0.72
C PRO A 33 -18.14 -2.54 -1.96
N GLU A 34 -18.17 -1.74 -3.03
CA GLU A 34 -17.47 -2.00 -4.30
C GLU A 34 -15.94 -2.11 -4.14
N LEU A 35 -15.38 -1.55 -3.06
CA LEU A 35 -13.95 -1.52 -2.75
C LEU A 35 -13.55 -2.43 -1.59
N ALA A 36 -14.47 -3.20 -0.99
CA ALA A 36 -14.22 -3.96 0.24
C ALA A 36 -12.96 -4.84 0.16
N LYS A 37 -12.79 -5.58 -0.94
CA LYS A 37 -11.60 -6.43 -1.18
C LYS A 37 -10.31 -5.62 -1.33
N THR A 38 -10.37 -4.52 -2.09
CA THR A 38 -9.25 -3.59 -2.29
C THR A 38 -8.76 -2.99 -0.97
N VAL A 39 -9.71 -2.58 -0.13
CA VAL A 39 -9.44 -1.97 1.18
C VAL A 39 -8.84 -2.98 2.15
N ALA A 40 -9.29 -4.24 2.11
CA ALA A 40 -8.71 -5.31 2.93
C ALA A 40 -7.22 -5.54 2.60
N TYR A 41 -6.84 -5.51 1.32
CA TYR A 41 -5.43 -5.61 0.91
C TYR A 41 -4.58 -4.44 1.40
N LEU A 42 -5.11 -3.20 1.31
CA LEU A 42 -4.43 -2.04 1.85
C LEU A 42 -4.25 -2.11 3.37
N GLU A 43 -5.28 -2.56 4.09
CA GLU A 43 -5.21 -2.72 5.54
C GLU A 43 -4.16 -3.74 5.96
N GLU A 44 -4.14 -4.91 5.33
CA GLU A 44 -3.13 -5.94 5.61
C GLU A 44 -1.71 -5.44 5.29
N ALA A 45 -1.52 -4.80 4.13
CA ALA A 45 -0.24 -4.24 3.73
C ALA A 45 0.24 -3.12 4.68
N SER A 46 -0.67 -2.22 5.09
CA SER A 46 -0.37 -1.15 6.03
C SER A 46 0.04 -1.70 7.39
N ASN A 47 -0.68 -2.71 7.90
CA ASN A 47 -0.35 -3.36 9.16
C ASN A 47 1.01 -4.06 9.10
N ALA A 48 1.31 -4.75 8.00
CA ALA A 48 2.61 -5.40 7.80
C ALA A 48 3.78 -4.40 7.71
N LEU A 49 3.58 -3.24 7.07
CA LEU A 49 4.59 -2.17 7.05
C LEU A 49 4.83 -1.57 8.44
N ILE A 50 3.77 -1.34 9.22
CA ILE A 50 3.88 -0.81 10.59
C ILE A 50 4.65 -1.81 11.46
N ASP A 51 4.31 -3.09 11.41
CA ASP A 51 5.01 -4.16 12.12
C ASP A 51 6.50 -4.21 11.74
N LEU A 52 6.83 -4.19 10.45
CA LEU A 52 8.22 -4.14 9.97
C LEU A 52 8.95 -2.88 10.46
N THR A 53 8.27 -1.75 10.51
CA THR A 53 8.85 -0.50 11.03
C THR A 53 9.17 -0.61 12.52
N MET A 54 8.31 -1.27 13.30
CA MET A 54 8.54 -1.55 14.72
C MET A 54 9.68 -2.54 14.92
N PHE A 55 9.81 -3.56 14.06
CA PHE A 55 10.95 -4.47 14.03
C PHE A 55 12.27 -3.70 13.81
N PHE A 56 12.34 -2.79 12.84
CA PHE A 56 13.52 -1.94 12.63
C PHE A 56 13.82 -1.02 13.82
N ALA A 57 12.79 -0.46 14.46
CA ALA A 57 12.97 0.34 15.66
C ALA A 57 13.51 -0.48 16.84
N GLY A 58 13.10 -1.75 16.97
CA GLY A 58 13.64 -2.69 17.94
C GLY A 58 15.11 -3.01 17.69
N ALA A 59 15.45 -3.37 16.46
CA ALA A 59 16.82 -3.66 16.03
C ALA A 59 17.77 -2.46 16.26
N GLY A 60 17.30 -1.24 15.96
CA GLY A 60 18.07 -0.02 16.24
C GLY A 60 18.30 0.24 17.73
N LYS A 61 17.40 -0.20 18.63
CA LYS A 61 17.57 -0.08 20.08
C LYS A 61 18.52 -1.14 20.66
N SER A 62 18.57 -2.33 20.06
CA SER A 62 19.47 -3.41 20.50
C SER A 62 20.89 -3.27 19.94
N GLY A 63 21.14 -2.31 19.06
CA GLY A 63 22.43 -2.12 18.38
C GLY A 63 22.64 -3.04 17.18
N ASP A 64 21.64 -3.85 16.81
CA ASP A 64 21.66 -4.70 15.60
C ASP A 64 21.18 -3.89 14.38
N PHE A 65 22.07 -3.05 13.85
CA PHE A 65 21.76 -2.22 12.69
C PHE A 65 21.85 -2.97 11.36
N LEU A 66 22.32 -4.22 11.35
CA LEU A 66 22.60 -4.94 10.11
C LEU A 66 21.31 -5.19 9.34
N ALA A 67 20.26 -5.69 9.99
CA ALA A 67 18.99 -5.98 9.33
C ALA A 67 18.31 -4.73 8.73
N PRO A 68 18.20 -3.59 9.44
CA PRO A 68 17.68 -2.34 8.86
C PRO A 68 18.52 -1.77 7.71
N ILE A 69 19.85 -1.83 7.79
CA ILE A 69 20.73 -1.28 6.75
C ILE A 69 20.69 -2.16 5.51
N TYR A 70 20.85 -3.47 5.68
CA TYR A 70 20.84 -4.45 4.58
C TYR A 70 19.53 -4.44 3.80
N ASN A 71 18.40 -4.20 4.47
CA ASN A 71 17.08 -4.20 3.84
C ASN A 71 16.54 -2.79 3.54
N ALA A 72 17.37 -1.75 3.57
CA ALA A 72 16.90 -0.37 3.45
C ALA A 72 16.16 -0.07 2.14
N CYS A 73 16.63 -0.60 1.00
CA CYS A 73 15.93 -0.42 -0.27
C CYS A 73 14.62 -1.21 -0.34
N LYS A 74 14.61 -2.47 0.14
CA LYS A 74 13.39 -3.28 0.18
C LYS A 74 12.31 -2.61 1.04
N PHE A 75 12.71 -2.06 2.20
CA PHE A 75 11.82 -1.29 3.06
C PHE A 75 11.25 -0.04 2.36
N LEU A 76 12.10 0.71 1.64
CA LEU A 76 11.69 1.88 0.88
C LEU A 76 10.63 1.53 -0.17
N GLU A 77 10.83 0.45 -0.93
CA GLU A 77 9.88 -0.01 -1.94
C GLU A 77 8.55 -0.43 -1.32
N ILE A 78 8.58 -1.21 -0.23
CA ILE A 78 7.37 -1.63 0.50
C ILE A 78 6.59 -0.41 1.00
N MET A 79 7.29 0.57 1.59
CA MET A 79 6.67 1.81 2.04
C MET A 79 6.05 2.58 0.86
N GLY A 80 6.72 2.58 -0.30
CA GLY A 80 6.20 3.15 -1.54
C GLY A 80 4.90 2.49 -2.00
N ASP A 81 4.86 1.16 -2.06
CA ASP A 81 3.68 0.39 -2.44
C ASP A 81 2.47 0.72 -1.55
N VAL A 82 2.67 0.75 -0.23
CA VAL A 82 1.59 1.10 0.72
C VAL A 82 1.12 2.55 0.52
N CYS A 83 2.04 3.50 0.33
CA CYS A 83 1.68 4.90 0.10
C CYS A 83 0.88 5.08 -1.20
N VAL A 84 1.35 4.49 -2.30
CA VAL A 84 0.66 4.56 -3.60
C VAL A 84 -0.70 3.86 -3.54
N GLY A 85 -0.76 2.69 -2.91
CA GLY A 85 -2.00 1.95 -2.70
C GLY A 85 -3.04 2.77 -1.92
N TYR A 86 -2.62 3.47 -0.86
CA TYR A 86 -3.48 4.38 -0.11
C TYR A 86 -4.07 5.49 -1.00
N PHE A 87 -3.23 6.22 -1.75
CA PHE A 87 -3.73 7.30 -2.60
C PHE A 87 -4.64 6.82 -3.73
N LEU A 88 -4.39 5.62 -4.29
CA LEU A 88 -5.26 5.03 -5.29
C LEU A 88 -6.62 4.64 -4.70
N VAL A 89 -6.64 4.05 -3.50
CA VAL A 89 -7.89 3.70 -2.80
C VAL A 89 -8.69 4.95 -2.44
N ASP A 90 -8.04 6.01 -1.94
CA ASP A 90 -8.69 7.28 -1.63
C ASP A 90 -9.32 7.92 -2.88
N ALA A 91 -8.58 7.95 -4.00
CA ALA A 91 -9.10 8.41 -5.28
C ALA A 91 -10.26 7.54 -5.80
N ALA A 92 -10.22 6.22 -5.58
CA ALA A 92 -11.29 5.31 -5.98
C ALA A 92 -12.57 5.52 -5.16
N CYS A 93 -12.47 5.87 -3.87
CA CYS A 93 -13.64 6.24 -3.07
C CYS A 93 -14.35 7.47 -3.65
N ILE A 94 -13.59 8.52 -3.97
CA ILE A 94 -14.12 9.75 -4.59
C ILE A 94 -14.73 9.43 -5.96
N ALA A 95 -14.03 8.64 -6.78
CA ALA A 95 -14.52 8.25 -8.09
C ALA A 95 -15.81 7.42 -8.02
N ASN A 96 -15.91 6.52 -7.04
CA ASN A 96 -17.10 5.70 -6.83
C ASN A 96 -18.32 6.56 -6.46
N GLU A 97 -18.15 7.53 -5.57
CA GLU A 97 -19.22 8.48 -5.20
C GLU A 97 -19.71 9.26 -6.43
N LYS A 98 -18.79 9.86 -7.20
CA LYS A 98 -19.12 10.64 -8.40
C LYS A 98 -19.80 9.80 -9.47
N LEU A 99 -19.27 8.61 -9.74
CA LEU A 99 -19.80 7.73 -10.77
C LEU A 99 -21.20 7.22 -10.43
N ASN A 100 -21.46 6.90 -9.15
CA ASN A 100 -22.78 6.47 -8.70
C ASN A 100 -23.81 7.61 -8.80
N ALA A 101 -23.43 8.85 -8.46
CA ALA A 101 -24.31 10.01 -8.64
C ALA A 101 -24.73 10.20 -10.12
N MET A 102 -23.80 10.00 -11.06
CA MET A 102 -24.11 10.05 -12.49
C MET A 102 -25.07 8.93 -12.93
N TYR A 103 -24.94 7.74 -12.33
CA TYR A 103 -25.88 6.64 -12.61
C TYR A 103 -27.28 6.93 -12.08
N GLU A 104 -27.39 7.50 -10.89
CA GLU A 104 -28.66 7.89 -10.28
C GLU A 104 -29.36 8.97 -11.11
N GLU A 105 -28.63 10.03 -11.51
CA GLU A 105 -29.17 11.11 -12.35
C GLU A 105 -29.75 10.60 -13.67
N LYS A 106 -29.08 9.62 -14.29
CA LYS A 106 -29.49 9.02 -15.57
C LYS A 106 -30.42 7.80 -15.42
N GLY A 107 -30.81 7.43 -14.19
CA GLY A 107 -31.67 6.27 -13.92
C GLY A 107 -31.07 4.92 -14.37
N LEU A 108 -29.74 4.78 -14.32
CA LEU A 108 -29.01 3.60 -14.79
C LEU A 108 -28.94 2.53 -13.69
N THR A 109 -29.95 1.66 -13.65
CA THR A 109 -30.12 0.66 -12.58
C THR A 109 -29.47 -0.70 -12.85
N THR A 110 -28.97 -0.95 -14.06
CA THR A 110 -28.37 -2.24 -14.43
C THR A 110 -26.90 -2.07 -14.80
N ILE A 111 -26.09 -3.07 -14.49
CA ILE A 111 -24.65 -3.09 -14.80
C ILE A 111 -24.41 -2.88 -16.31
N GLY A 112 -25.25 -3.47 -17.17
CA GLY A 112 -25.14 -3.31 -18.62
C GLY A 112 -25.32 -1.86 -19.07
N LYS A 113 -26.32 -1.14 -18.53
CA LYS A 113 -26.54 0.27 -18.82
C LYS A 113 -25.43 1.16 -18.26
N GLN A 114 -24.97 0.88 -17.04
CA GLN A 114 -23.84 1.60 -16.42
C GLN A 114 -22.56 1.44 -17.27
N LYS A 115 -22.26 0.22 -17.74
CA LYS A 115 -21.13 -0.05 -18.62
C LYS A 115 -21.29 0.55 -20.01
N GLY A 116 -22.51 0.61 -20.55
CA GLY A 116 -22.82 1.36 -21.77
C GLY A 116 -22.47 2.83 -21.62
N PHE A 117 -22.96 3.47 -20.56
CA PHE A 117 -22.66 4.87 -20.27
C PHE A 117 -21.15 5.13 -20.07
N GLN A 118 -20.43 4.26 -19.35
CA GLN A 118 -18.96 4.33 -19.24
C GLN A 118 -18.21 4.27 -20.59
N ARG A 119 -18.82 3.74 -21.66
CA ARG A 119 -18.18 3.67 -23.00
C ARG A 119 -18.42 4.92 -23.83
N GLU A 120 -19.49 5.65 -23.53
CA GLU A 120 -19.97 6.78 -24.32
C GLU A 120 -19.65 8.13 -23.67
N ASP A 121 -19.45 8.16 -22.36
CA ASP A 121 -19.20 9.37 -21.58
C ASP A 121 -17.79 9.38 -21.00
N GLN A 122 -17.04 10.45 -21.30
CA GLN A 122 -15.63 10.59 -20.94
C GLN A 122 -15.41 10.68 -19.42
N GLU A 123 -16.30 11.37 -18.70
CA GLU A 123 -16.16 11.56 -17.26
C GLU A 123 -16.51 10.28 -16.50
N ALA A 124 -17.57 9.58 -16.93
CA ALA A 124 -17.91 8.27 -16.42
C ALA A 124 -16.78 7.24 -16.66
N ALA A 125 -16.16 7.27 -17.84
CA ALA A 125 -15.01 6.43 -18.17
C ALA A 125 -13.80 6.72 -17.27
N PHE A 126 -13.51 8.00 -17.02
CA PHE A 126 -12.41 8.42 -16.14
C PHE A 126 -12.58 7.90 -14.72
N TYR A 127 -13.76 8.07 -14.12
CA TYR A 127 -14.02 7.59 -12.76
C TYR A 127 -14.00 6.06 -12.66
N ALA A 128 -14.58 5.37 -13.64
CA ALA A 128 -14.48 3.92 -13.72
C ALA A 128 -13.02 3.45 -13.81
N GLY A 129 -12.19 4.17 -14.56
CA GLY A 129 -10.75 3.92 -14.68
C GLY A 129 -9.99 4.08 -13.35
N LYS A 130 -10.34 5.07 -12.52
CA LYS A 130 -9.75 5.25 -11.18
C LYS A 130 -10.07 4.09 -10.25
N ILE A 131 -11.33 3.64 -10.24
CA ILE A 131 -11.77 2.48 -9.47
C ILE A 131 -11.01 1.22 -9.93
N ALA A 132 -10.92 0.99 -11.24
CA ALA A 132 -10.20 -0.14 -11.82
C ALA A 132 -8.71 -0.12 -11.49
N SER A 133 -8.07 1.06 -11.57
CA SER A 133 -6.64 1.23 -11.25
C SER A 133 -6.32 0.88 -9.80
N ALA A 134 -7.18 1.30 -8.86
CA ALA A 134 -7.00 0.96 -7.45
C ALA A 134 -7.17 -0.54 -7.20
N LYS A 135 -8.18 -1.17 -7.82
CA LYS A 135 -8.40 -2.62 -7.74
C LYS A 135 -7.20 -3.40 -8.27
N PHE A 136 -6.68 -3.01 -9.43
CA PHE A 136 -5.52 -3.64 -10.05
C PHE A 136 -4.27 -3.51 -9.17
N PHE A 137 -3.91 -2.28 -8.78
CA PHE A 137 -2.71 -2.04 -7.97
C PHE A 137 -2.79 -2.74 -6.61
N ALA A 138 -3.96 -2.74 -5.97
CA ALA A 138 -4.12 -3.46 -4.70
C ALA A 138 -3.91 -4.97 -4.85
N ASN A 139 -4.38 -5.57 -5.95
CA ASN A 139 -4.18 -6.98 -6.20
C ASN A 139 -2.71 -7.33 -6.50
N GLU A 140 -2.05 -6.55 -7.36
CA GLU A 140 -0.70 -6.89 -7.85
C GLU A 140 0.41 -6.48 -6.88
N ASN A 141 0.28 -5.33 -6.21
CA ASN A 141 1.33 -4.78 -5.38
C ASN A 141 1.08 -5.06 -3.89
N LEU A 142 -0.11 -4.71 -3.38
CA LEU A 142 -0.36 -4.74 -1.93
C LEU A 142 -0.41 -6.16 -1.36
N THR A 143 -0.88 -7.14 -2.13
CA THR A 143 -0.91 -8.55 -1.70
C THR A 143 0.49 -9.12 -1.45
N THR A 144 1.54 -8.56 -2.07
CA THR A 144 2.93 -9.02 -1.90
C THR A 144 3.58 -8.47 -0.64
N VAL A 145 3.07 -7.37 -0.09
CA VAL A 145 3.72 -6.59 0.97
C VAL A 145 3.96 -7.42 2.21
N LYS A 146 2.97 -8.18 2.67
CA LYS A 146 3.10 -9.01 3.87
C LYS A 146 4.21 -10.05 3.75
N ALA A 147 4.29 -10.74 2.61
CA ALA A 147 5.31 -11.74 2.37
C ALA A 147 6.71 -11.11 2.30
N ARG A 148 6.85 -9.95 1.63
CA ARG A 148 8.12 -9.20 1.56
C ARG A 148 8.55 -8.68 2.93
N CYS A 149 7.62 -8.20 3.76
CA CYS A 149 7.90 -7.86 5.16
C CYS A 149 8.38 -9.07 5.96
N GLN A 150 7.74 -10.23 5.78
CA GLN A 150 8.13 -11.46 6.47
C GLN A 150 9.56 -11.88 6.08
N ALA A 151 9.89 -11.88 4.79
CA ALA A 151 11.23 -12.21 4.32
C ALA A 151 12.33 -11.31 4.92
N ILE A 152 12.03 -10.03 5.20
CA ILE A 152 12.97 -9.14 5.89
C ILE A 152 13.12 -9.54 7.37
N LYS A 153 12.01 -9.89 8.04
CA LYS A 153 12.01 -10.29 9.45
C LYS A 153 12.66 -11.65 9.69
N ASP A 154 12.61 -12.55 8.70
CA ASP A 154 13.30 -13.85 8.75
C ASP A 154 14.82 -13.69 8.83
N GLY A 155 15.35 -12.52 8.46
CA GLY A 155 16.71 -12.13 8.79
C GLY A 155 17.78 -12.95 8.06
N ASP A 156 17.48 -13.43 6.85
CA ASP A 156 18.45 -14.13 6.01
C ASP A 156 19.70 -13.28 5.80
N LYS A 157 20.85 -13.87 6.11
CA LYS A 157 22.19 -13.27 5.99
C LYS A 157 23.06 -14.05 5.02
N SER A 158 22.52 -15.05 4.31
CA SER A 158 23.29 -15.93 3.44
C SER A 158 24.17 -15.17 2.44
N ALA A 159 23.67 -14.07 1.87
CA ALA A 159 24.45 -13.24 0.95
C ALA A 159 25.62 -12.46 1.61
N LEU A 160 25.52 -12.18 2.92
CA LEU A 160 26.57 -11.53 3.71
C LEU A 160 27.57 -12.55 4.28
N GLU A 161 27.11 -13.76 4.55
CA GLU A 161 27.90 -14.86 5.11
C GLU A 161 28.62 -15.69 4.03
N LEU A 162 28.20 -15.55 2.77
CA LEU A 162 28.88 -16.18 1.63
C LEU A 162 30.33 -15.70 1.56
N VAL A 163 31.26 -16.64 1.55
CA VAL A 163 32.69 -16.35 1.35
C VAL A 163 32.93 -15.75 -0.03
N ASP A 164 33.82 -14.76 -0.13
CA ASP A 164 34.13 -14.05 -1.38
C ASP A 164 34.44 -14.99 -2.56
N LEU A 165 35.14 -16.10 -2.29
CA LEU A 165 35.46 -17.11 -3.31
C LEU A 165 34.19 -17.65 -4.00
N GLY A 166 33.08 -17.77 -3.25
CA GLY A 166 31.79 -18.23 -3.77
C GLY A 166 31.14 -17.29 -4.78
N PHE A 167 31.57 -16.03 -4.89
CA PHE A 167 31.10 -15.09 -5.92
C PHE A 167 31.92 -15.14 -7.23
N THR A 168 33.05 -15.86 -7.22
CA THR A 168 34.04 -15.84 -8.32
C THR A 168 34.22 -17.16 -9.05
N ILE A 169 33.57 -18.23 -8.57
CA ILE A 169 33.49 -19.55 -9.24
C ILE A 169 32.30 -19.61 -10.19
#